data_AF-A0A954PVI5-F1
#
_entry.id   AF-A0A954PVI5-F1
#
_cell.length_a   1.000
_cell.length_b   1.000
_cell.length_c   1.000
_cell.angle_alpha   90.00
_cell.angle_beta   90.00
_cell.angle_gamma   90.00
#
_symmetry.space_group_name_H-M   'P 1'
#
loop_
_entity.id
_entity.type
_entity.pdbx_description
1 polymer ?
#
loop_
_entity_poly.entity_id
_entity_poly.type
_entity_poly.pdbx_seq_one_letter_code
_entity_poly.pdbx_strand_id
1 'polypeptide(L)'
;KSALDRCVVALDLARASQYHDAERELAIVGQILGDCQWILNSRQSLAELHRLDASLLSGPLGLLDQVASTIAQPVVNQQTPLSLDKRFGRSDDHLHASGRIDHLLTVDGVGAILLIQSNTVSIGCVSKSNQHDIPLQTQGPSSPVMIRRTGDDYFAESEIEFRVNDHPTLRRLLVAGDSIGFGRRGRLRFRKPVPASGSAVLQLTGAGLSRQDIRHVALMADSLLFSNGGGHFSVANCERPIVVFSQPGGYAIKYAGSGGEVGKLELGQSQLLGQTRFTLNQINLSNSSGEK
;
A
#
# COMPACT_ATOMS: atom_id res chain seq x y z
N LYS A 1 -19.90 9.38 19.92
CA LYS A 1 -20.94 9.71 18.92
C LYS A 1 -22.03 8.66 19.03
N SER A 2 -23.28 9.08 19.19
CA SER A 2 -24.42 8.17 19.22
C SER A 2 -24.61 7.49 17.86
N ALA A 3 -25.34 6.36 17.82
CA ALA A 3 -25.68 5.71 16.55
C ALA A 3 -26.48 6.66 15.62
N LEU A 4 -27.31 7.53 16.21
CA LEU A 4 -28.07 8.55 15.49
C LEU A 4 -27.15 9.57 14.82
N ASP A 5 -26.12 10.07 15.52
CA ASP A 5 -25.16 11.03 14.96
C ASP A 5 -24.45 10.45 13.73
N ARG A 6 -24.14 9.15 13.76
CA ARG A 6 -23.48 8.45 12.65
C ARG A 6 -24.42 8.24 11.45
N CYS A 7 -25.71 8.00 11.69
CA CYS A 7 -26.69 7.97 10.60
C CYS A 7 -26.82 9.34 9.92
N VAL A 8 -26.77 10.44 10.68
CA VAL A 8 -26.77 11.80 10.11
C VAL A 8 -25.53 12.04 9.26
N VAL A 9 -24.34 11.66 9.76
CA VAL A 9 -23.09 11.76 8.98
C VAL A 9 -23.16 10.90 7.72
N ALA A 10 -23.66 9.67 7.79
CA ALA A 10 -23.81 8.80 6.62
C ALA A 10 -24.76 9.40 5.57
N LEU A 11 -25.84 10.07 6.00
CA LEU A 11 -26.76 10.75 5.10
C LEU A 11 -26.11 11.95 4.41
N ASP A 12 -25.33 12.75 5.14
CA ASP A 12 -24.62 13.91 4.58
C ASP A 12 -23.54 13.47 3.58
N LEU A 13 -22.82 12.39 3.89
CA LEU A 13 -21.85 11.78 2.98
C LEU A 13 -22.51 11.24 1.70
N ALA A 14 -23.66 10.57 1.84
CA ALA A 14 -24.42 10.08 0.68
C ALA A 14 -24.93 11.24 -0.21
N ARG A 15 -25.35 12.36 0.38
CA ARG A 15 -25.73 13.58 -0.36
C ARG A 15 -24.56 14.23 -1.07
N ALA A 16 -23.35 14.11 -0.54
CA ALA A 16 -22.12 14.59 -1.15
C ALA A 16 -21.52 13.62 -2.18
N SER A 17 -22.26 12.57 -2.58
CA SER A 17 -21.78 11.48 -3.45
C SER A 17 -20.57 10.69 -2.90
N GLN A 18 -20.30 10.79 -1.60
CA GLN A 18 -19.25 10.04 -0.91
C GLN A 18 -19.80 8.69 -0.41
N TYR A 19 -20.26 7.87 -1.36
CA TYR A 19 -21.01 6.64 -1.08
C TYR A 19 -20.21 5.60 -0.28
N HIS A 20 -18.89 5.54 -0.47
CA HIS A 20 -18.01 4.64 0.28
C HIS A 20 -17.91 5.03 1.76
N ASP A 21 -17.71 6.31 2.06
CA ASP A 21 -17.63 6.80 3.44
C ASP A 21 -18.99 6.68 4.15
N ALA A 22 -20.09 6.91 3.42
CA ALA A 22 -21.44 6.69 3.92
C ALA A 22 -21.69 5.22 4.30
N GLU A 23 -21.20 4.27 3.49
CA GLU A 23 -21.31 2.83 3.77
C GLU A 23 -20.52 2.45 5.02
N ARG A 24 -19.31 3.00 5.20
CA ARG A 24 -18.46 2.77 6.36
C ARG A 24 -19.09 3.27 7.66
N GLU A 25 -19.71 4.45 7.64
CA GLU A 25 -20.43 4.96 8.82
C GLU A 25 -21.63 4.09 9.17
N LEU A 26 -22.38 3.58 8.18
CA LEU A 26 -23.46 2.62 8.40
C LEU A 26 -22.97 1.25 8.89
N ALA A 27 -21.77 0.81 8.48
CA ALA A 27 -21.15 -0.41 9.00
C ALA A 27 -20.90 -0.30 10.52
N ILE A 28 -20.43 0.86 10.98
CA ILE A 28 -20.22 1.14 12.41
C ILE A 28 -21.56 1.19 13.16
N VAL A 29 -22.60 1.77 12.56
CA VAL A 29 -23.96 1.76 13.14
C VAL A 29 -24.50 0.33 13.27
N GLY A 30 -24.27 -0.54 12.27
CA GLY A 30 -24.64 -1.95 12.33
C GLY A 30 -23.96 -2.74 13.45
N GLN A 31 -22.71 -2.39 13.79
CA GLN A 31 -22.01 -2.99 14.94
C GLN A 31 -22.62 -2.59 16.29
N ILE A 32 -23.25 -1.41 16.37
CA ILE A 32 -23.85 -0.88 17.61
C ILE A 32 -25.30 -1.35 17.77
N LEU A 33 -26.07 -1.40 16.67
CA LEU A 33 -27.51 -1.70 16.69
C LEU A 33 -27.84 -3.17 16.33
N GLY A 34 -26.85 -3.99 15.97
CA GLY A 34 -27.03 -5.37 15.54
C GLY A 34 -27.56 -5.52 14.11
N ASP A 35 -28.00 -6.73 13.76
CA ASP A 35 -28.41 -7.13 12.40
C ASP A 35 -29.74 -6.50 11.95
N CYS A 36 -29.74 -5.19 11.77
CA CYS A 36 -30.85 -4.44 11.20
C CYS A 36 -30.85 -4.59 9.67
N GLN A 37 -31.90 -5.23 9.12
CA GLN A 37 -32.04 -5.45 7.67
C GLN A 37 -31.95 -4.15 6.85
N TRP A 38 -32.49 -3.03 7.35
CA TRP A 38 -32.42 -1.76 6.65
C TRP A 38 -30.97 -1.22 6.52
N ILE A 39 -30.10 -1.49 7.49
CA ILE A 39 -28.68 -1.10 7.43
C ILE A 39 -27.96 -1.92 6.36
N LEU A 40 -28.18 -3.24 6.34
CA LEU A 40 -27.61 -4.13 5.34
C LEU A 40 -28.03 -3.71 3.93
N ASN A 41 -29.33 -3.49 3.71
CA ASN A 41 -29.85 -3.05 2.43
C ASN A 41 -29.28 -1.68 2.02
N SER A 42 -29.21 -0.72 2.95
CA SER A 42 -28.66 0.61 2.68
C SER A 42 -27.17 0.55 2.31
N ARG A 43 -26.39 -0.29 3.00
CA ARG A 43 -24.97 -0.51 2.69
C ARG A 43 -24.79 -1.15 1.30
N GLN A 44 -25.63 -2.12 0.95
CA GLN A 44 -25.60 -2.73 -0.38
C GLN A 44 -25.95 -1.72 -1.47
N SER A 45 -26.97 -0.88 -1.27
CA SER A 45 -27.33 0.19 -2.22
C SER A 45 -26.22 1.23 -2.38
N LEU A 46 -25.55 1.63 -1.29
CA LEU A 46 -24.41 2.56 -1.35
C LEU A 46 -23.20 1.96 -2.07
N ALA A 47 -22.90 0.67 -1.83
CA ALA A 47 -21.85 -0.03 -2.55
C ALA A 47 -22.16 -0.14 -4.05
N GLU A 48 -23.43 -0.36 -4.41
CA GLU A 48 -23.87 -0.39 -5.81
C GLU A 48 -23.79 0.99 -6.47
N LEU A 49 -24.24 2.05 -5.79
CA LEU A 49 -24.11 3.43 -6.27
C LEU A 49 -22.65 3.81 -6.48
N HIS A 50 -21.76 3.46 -5.55
CA HIS A 50 -20.32 3.68 -5.70
C HIS A 50 -19.74 2.96 -6.92
N ARG A 51 -20.16 1.71 -7.15
CA ARG A 51 -19.74 0.94 -8.34
C ARG A 51 -20.25 1.56 -9.64
N LEU A 52 -21.50 2.02 -9.67
CA LEU A 52 -22.09 2.67 -10.85
C LEU A 52 -21.42 4.01 -11.14
N ASP A 53 -21.14 4.81 -10.11
CA ASP A 53 -20.43 6.07 -10.23
C ASP A 53 -19.00 5.87 -10.78
N ALA A 54 -18.26 4.90 -10.23
CA ALA A 54 -16.96 4.52 -10.77
C ALA A 54 -17.03 3.98 -12.21
N SER A 55 -18.10 3.26 -12.57
CA SER A 55 -18.34 2.80 -13.95
C SER A 55 -18.62 3.94 -14.92
N LEU A 56 -19.30 5.01 -14.48
CA LEU A 56 -19.55 6.19 -15.30
C LEU A 56 -18.27 7.01 -15.51
N LEU A 57 -17.46 7.17 -14.45
CA LEU A 57 -16.19 7.90 -14.48
C LEU A 57 -15.06 7.14 -15.20
N SER A 58 -15.18 5.82 -15.36
CA SER A 58 -14.28 5.02 -16.22
C SER A 58 -14.73 4.96 -17.68
N GLY A 59 -15.94 5.43 -17.97
CA GLY A 59 -16.47 5.57 -19.32
C GLY A 59 -16.11 6.90 -19.99
N PRO A 60 -16.64 7.17 -21.20
CA PRO A 60 -16.34 8.39 -21.96
C PRO A 60 -16.75 9.69 -21.24
N LEU A 61 -17.70 9.62 -20.29
CA LEU A 61 -18.11 10.77 -19.47
C LEU A 61 -17.03 11.20 -18.47
N GLY A 62 -16.24 10.27 -17.95
CA GLY A 62 -15.12 10.60 -17.05
C GLY A 62 -13.98 11.36 -17.74
N LEU A 63 -13.86 11.25 -19.06
CA LEU A 63 -12.92 12.07 -19.83
C LEU A 63 -13.33 13.55 -19.80
N LEU A 64 -14.64 13.85 -19.81
CA LEU A 64 -15.16 15.22 -19.80
C LEU A 64 -15.01 15.91 -18.44
N ASP A 65 -15.08 15.15 -17.35
CA ASP A 65 -14.84 15.64 -15.99
C ASP A 65 -13.39 16.14 -15.79
N GLN A 66 -12.42 15.43 -16.41
CA GLN A 66 -11.01 15.85 -16.44
C GLN A 66 -10.80 17.12 -17.27
N VAL A 67 -11.52 17.29 -18.38
CA VAL A 67 -11.44 18.52 -19.20
C VAL A 67 -12.07 19.71 -18.47
N ALA A 68 -13.21 19.52 -17.79
CA ALA A 68 -13.85 20.58 -17.00
C ALA A 68 -12.96 21.07 -15.84
N SER A 69 -12.26 20.15 -15.18
CA SER A 69 -11.30 20.46 -14.11
C SER A 69 -10.05 21.20 -14.62
N THR A 70 -9.71 21.07 -15.90
CA THR A 70 -8.55 21.74 -16.52
C THR A 70 -8.82 23.19 -16.89
N ILE A 71 -10.08 23.60 -17.07
CA ILE A 71 -10.45 24.96 -17.50
C ILE A 71 -10.63 25.92 -16.30
N ALA A 72 -10.71 25.41 -15.08
CA ALA A 72 -11.11 26.19 -13.89
C ALA A 72 -9.95 26.64 -12.96
N GLN A 73 -8.70 26.78 -13.44
CA GLN A 73 -7.63 27.39 -12.63
C GLN A 73 -7.20 28.76 -13.17
N PRO A 74 -7.48 29.87 -12.46
CA PRO A 74 -6.89 31.16 -12.79
C PRO A 74 -5.43 31.20 -12.32
N VAL A 75 -4.53 31.45 -13.26
CA VAL A 75 -3.11 31.70 -13.02
C VAL A 75 -2.97 33.08 -12.36
N VAL A 76 -2.74 33.11 -11.05
CA VAL A 76 -2.27 34.31 -10.36
C VAL A 76 -0.79 34.15 -10.05
N ASN A 77 0.00 34.90 -10.81
CA ASN A 77 1.44 34.99 -10.74
C ASN A 77 1.81 36.12 -9.76
N GLN A 78 2.33 35.79 -8.58
CA GLN A 78 3.06 36.76 -7.75
C GLN A 78 4.30 36.11 -7.16
N GLN A 79 5.44 36.54 -7.70
CA GLN A 79 6.76 36.35 -7.12
C GLN A 79 6.95 37.32 -5.95
N THR A 80 7.48 36.84 -4.82
CA THR A 80 8.29 37.63 -3.89
C THR A 80 9.20 36.71 -3.07
N PRO A 81 10.42 37.13 -2.70
CA PRO A 81 11.48 36.25 -2.23
C PRO A 81 11.43 35.93 -0.73
N LEU A 82 11.86 34.71 -0.43
CA LEU A 82 12.35 34.12 0.83
C LEU A 82 12.25 34.98 2.11
N SER A 83 11.49 34.46 3.06
CA SER A 83 11.89 34.42 4.47
C SER A 83 11.63 33.01 4.98
N LEU A 84 12.72 32.27 5.21
CA LEU A 84 12.74 31.02 5.95
C LEU A 84 12.30 31.31 7.37
N ASP A 85 11.04 31.05 7.67
CA ASP A 85 10.64 30.66 9.02
C ASP A 85 9.31 29.92 8.95
N LYS A 86 9.40 28.60 8.83
CA LYS A 86 8.37 27.72 9.37
C LYS A 86 8.95 26.38 9.73
N ARG A 87 9.23 26.27 11.03
CA ARG A 87 9.31 25.05 11.81
C ARG A 87 8.13 24.15 11.43
N PHE A 88 8.34 23.23 10.50
CA PHE A 88 7.53 22.02 10.47
C PHE A 88 7.91 21.23 11.69
N GLY A 89 6.90 20.90 12.51
CA GLY A 89 7.08 20.11 13.71
C GLY A 89 7.91 18.88 13.37
N ARG A 90 9.11 18.81 13.96
CA ARG A 90 9.77 17.55 14.29
C ARG A 90 8.78 16.80 15.18
N SER A 91 7.91 16.01 14.57
CA SER A 91 7.36 14.85 15.24
C SER A 91 8.52 13.85 15.27
N ASP A 92 9.11 13.72 16.45
CA ASP A 92 10.08 12.70 16.78
C ASP A 92 9.51 11.32 16.42
N ASP A 93 9.98 10.75 15.31
CA ASP A 93 9.86 9.31 15.02
C ASP A 93 11.09 8.77 14.24
N HIS A 94 12.18 9.55 14.18
CA HIS A 94 13.43 9.13 13.54
C HIS A 94 14.40 8.39 14.49
N LEU A 95 13.89 7.78 15.55
CA LEU A 95 14.66 6.91 16.45
C LEU A 95 14.19 5.46 16.38
N HIS A 96 14.51 4.79 15.28
CA HIS A 96 14.61 3.32 15.27
C HIS A 96 15.97 2.86 14.75
N ALA A 97 17.03 3.39 15.39
CA ALA A 97 18.34 2.75 15.39
C ALA A 97 18.38 1.72 16.55
N SER A 98 17.73 0.57 16.35
CA SER A 98 17.99 -0.67 17.09
C SER A 98 17.36 -1.83 16.33
N GLY A 99 18.21 -2.66 15.71
CA GLY A 99 17.89 -3.98 15.15
C GLY A 99 16.50 -4.14 14.51
N ARG A 100 16.23 -3.46 13.39
CA ARG A 100 15.00 -3.67 12.63
C ARG A 100 14.98 -5.10 12.09
N ILE A 101 14.01 -5.89 12.56
CA ILE A 101 13.75 -7.25 12.11
C ILE A 101 12.83 -7.16 10.89
N ASP A 102 13.42 -7.26 9.71
CA ASP A 102 12.66 -7.34 8.48
C ASP A 102 12.24 -8.80 8.23
N HIS A 103 11.00 -8.99 7.78
CA HIS A 103 10.46 -10.33 7.54
C HIS A 103 10.48 -10.61 6.04
N LEU A 104 11.03 -11.76 5.67
CA LEU A 104 11.07 -12.25 4.30
C LEU A 104 10.15 -13.46 4.17
N LEU A 105 9.13 -13.34 3.33
CA LEU A 105 8.27 -14.45 2.97
C LEU A 105 8.73 -15.03 1.64
N THR A 106 9.19 -16.27 1.66
CA THR A 106 9.49 -17.03 0.43
C THR A 106 8.29 -17.88 0.08
N VAL A 107 7.83 -17.77 -1.17
CA VAL A 107 6.68 -18.52 -1.67
C VAL A 107 7.04 -19.24 -2.97
N ASP A 108 6.76 -20.53 -3.04
CA ASP A 108 7.00 -21.33 -4.24
C ASP A 108 6.25 -20.74 -5.45
N GLY A 109 6.96 -20.56 -6.55
CA GLY A 109 6.41 -19.96 -7.78
C GLY A 109 6.33 -18.43 -7.80
N VAL A 110 6.53 -17.75 -6.67
CA VAL A 110 6.59 -16.27 -6.59
C VAL A 110 8.01 -15.78 -6.31
N GLY A 111 8.73 -16.48 -5.43
CA GLY A 111 10.05 -16.08 -4.95
C GLY A 111 9.99 -15.36 -3.61
N ALA A 112 10.99 -14.51 -3.36
CA ALA A 112 11.18 -13.84 -2.08
C ALA A 112 10.47 -12.47 -2.03
N ILE A 113 9.67 -12.26 -0.99
CA ILE A 113 8.85 -11.07 -0.77
C ILE A 113 9.25 -10.45 0.57
N LEU A 114 9.72 -9.20 0.54
CA LEU A 114 9.95 -8.43 1.76
C LEU A 114 8.63 -7.92 2.32
N LEU A 115 8.33 -8.21 3.58
CA LEU A 115 7.12 -7.76 4.26
C LEU A 115 7.41 -6.50 5.10
N ILE A 116 6.69 -5.42 4.84
CA ILE A 116 6.78 -4.17 5.60
C ILE A 116 5.37 -3.76 6.06
N GLN A 117 5.17 -3.64 7.37
CA GLN A 117 3.87 -3.29 7.97
C GLN A 117 3.70 -1.81 8.29
N SER A 118 4.80 -1.04 8.27
CA SER A 118 4.79 0.39 8.58
C SER A 118 3.88 1.17 7.63
N ASN A 119 3.16 2.17 8.16
CA ASN A 119 2.42 3.13 7.36
C ASN A 119 3.33 4.10 6.60
N THR A 120 4.58 4.26 7.04
CA THR A 120 5.57 5.14 6.41
C THR A 120 6.82 4.32 6.13
N VAL A 121 7.19 4.22 4.86
CA VAL A 121 8.29 3.39 4.38
C VAL A 121 9.31 4.25 3.66
N SER A 122 10.55 4.23 4.14
CA SER A 122 11.65 4.97 3.54
C SER A 122 12.40 4.14 2.48
N ILE A 123 12.66 4.75 1.33
CA ILE A 123 13.35 4.12 0.21
C ILE A 123 14.55 4.98 -0.14
N GLY A 124 15.72 4.38 -0.20
CA GLY A 124 16.94 5.14 -0.46
C GLY A 124 18.09 4.27 -0.89
N CYS A 125 19.19 4.89 -1.31
CA CYS A 125 20.42 4.16 -1.60
C CYS A 125 21.04 3.60 -0.33
N VAL A 126 21.69 2.43 -0.44
CA VAL A 126 22.54 1.90 0.64
C VAL A 126 23.61 2.94 0.99
N SER A 127 23.61 3.41 2.24
CA SER A 127 24.61 4.35 2.74
C SER A 127 24.98 4.01 4.19
N LYS A 128 26.17 4.44 4.64
CA LYS A 128 26.60 4.23 6.03
C LYS A 128 25.92 5.17 7.02
N SER A 129 25.42 6.32 6.54
CA SER A 129 24.88 7.40 7.37
C SER A 129 23.35 7.41 7.46
N ASN A 130 22.65 6.74 6.55
CA ASN A 130 21.19 6.71 6.53
C ASN A 130 20.68 5.30 6.27
N GLN A 131 19.87 4.78 7.18
CA GLN A 131 19.22 3.49 7.06
C GLN A 131 17.81 3.68 6.52
N HIS A 132 17.55 3.07 5.37
CA HIS A 132 16.25 3.08 4.73
C HIS A 132 15.57 1.72 4.89
N ASP A 133 14.25 1.72 4.97
CA ASP A 133 13.42 0.51 5.05
C ASP A 133 13.62 -0.38 3.83
N ILE A 134 13.77 0.25 2.67
CA ILE A 134 14.07 -0.41 1.39
C ILE A 134 15.41 0.16 0.88
N PRO A 135 16.54 -0.43 1.29
CA PRO A 135 17.86 0.04 0.90
C PRO A 135 18.24 -0.50 -0.49
N LEU A 136 18.08 0.35 -1.50
CA LEU A 136 18.31 0.00 -2.90
C LEU A 136 19.78 0.17 -3.32
N GLN A 137 20.23 -0.76 -4.14
CA GLN A 137 21.43 -0.66 -4.95
C GLN A 137 21.02 -0.23 -6.36
N THR A 138 21.32 1.02 -6.70
CA THR A 138 21.09 1.60 -8.03
C THR A 138 22.32 2.37 -8.50
N GLN A 139 22.41 2.61 -9.80
CA GLN A 139 23.48 3.40 -10.39
C GLN A 139 23.05 4.86 -10.54
N GLY A 140 23.92 5.77 -10.09
CA GLY A 140 23.73 7.22 -10.20
C GLY A 140 22.99 7.85 -9.01
N PRO A 141 22.86 9.19 -9.02
CA PRO A 141 22.22 9.91 -7.93
C PRO A 141 20.73 9.59 -7.87
N SER A 142 20.22 9.43 -6.66
CA SER A 142 18.79 9.27 -6.38
C SER A 142 18.42 10.01 -5.10
N SER A 143 17.26 10.64 -5.14
CA SER A 143 16.63 11.25 -3.98
C SER A 143 15.97 10.16 -3.14
N PRO A 144 16.16 10.12 -1.80
CA PRO A 144 15.35 9.26 -0.94
C PRO A 144 13.87 9.54 -1.12
N VAL A 145 13.04 8.51 -1.18
CA VAL A 145 11.58 8.62 -1.33
C VAL A 145 10.91 7.99 -0.14
N MET A 146 9.92 8.67 0.42
CA MET A 146 9.04 8.16 1.46
C MET A 146 7.72 7.75 0.84
N ILE A 147 7.28 6.52 1.09
CA ILE A 147 5.93 6.07 0.77
C ILE A 147 5.10 6.09 2.05
N ARG A 148 4.03 6.89 2.08
CA ARG A 148 3.11 7.00 3.21
C ARG A 148 1.74 6.45 2.82
N ARG A 149 1.23 5.50 3.59
CA ARG A 149 -0.16 5.04 3.55
C ARG A 149 -1.03 5.93 4.44
N THR A 150 -2.10 6.48 3.88
CA THR A 150 -3.10 7.28 4.61
C THR A 150 -4.48 6.78 4.24
N GLY A 151 -5.15 6.08 5.16
CA GLY A 151 -6.35 5.32 4.82
C GLY A 151 -6.02 4.24 3.79
N ASP A 152 -6.71 4.26 2.65
CA ASP A 152 -6.50 3.34 1.54
C ASP A 152 -5.57 3.88 0.45
N ASP A 153 -5.11 5.13 0.60
CA ASP A 153 -4.26 5.82 -0.36
C ASP A 153 -2.79 5.71 -0.01
N TYR A 154 -1.95 5.79 -1.05
CA TYR A 154 -0.50 5.80 -0.92
C TYR A 154 0.08 7.05 -1.56
N PHE A 155 0.90 7.78 -0.82
CA PHE A 155 1.62 8.96 -1.31
C PHE A 155 3.11 8.66 -1.37
N ALA A 156 3.75 8.96 -2.50
CA ALA A 156 5.20 9.06 -2.60
C ALA A 156 5.61 10.51 -2.38
N GLU A 157 6.56 10.76 -1.49
CA GLU A 157 7.01 12.10 -1.09
C GLU A 157 8.54 12.14 -0.97
N SER A 158 9.16 13.28 -1.29
CA SER A 158 10.58 13.51 -1.05
C SER A 158 10.85 15.00 -0.86
N GLU A 159 11.94 15.32 -0.15
CA GLU A 159 12.44 16.70 -0.03
C GLU A 159 13.09 17.21 -1.32
N ILE A 160 13.58 16.28 -2.15
CA ILE A 160 14.23 16.57 -3.43
C ILE A 160 13.39 15.93 -4.53
N GLU A 161 13.33 16.57 -5.69
CA GLU A 161 12.57 16.08 -6.82
C GLU A 161 12.94 14.63 -7.18
N PHE A 162 11.91 13.81 -7.37
CA PHE A 162 12.00 12.44 -7.84
C PHE A 162 11.02 12.23 -8.98
N ARG A 163 11.11 11.10 -9.70
CA ARG A 163 10.27 10.85 -10.88
C ARG A 163 9.17 9.83 -10.60
N VAL A 164 7.96 10.09 -11.06
CA VAL A 164 6.87 9.10 -11.18
C VAL A 164 6.40 9.10 -12.63
N ASN A 165 6.43 7.94 -13.28
CA ASN A 165 6.16 7.80 -14.73
C ASN A 165 7.01 8.77 -15.57
N ASP A 166 8.29 8.91 -15.19
CA ASP A 166 9.27 9.85 -15.77
C ASP A 166 8.93 11.35 -15.66
N HIS A 167 7.83 11.71 -14.98
CA HIS A 167 7.51 13.09 -14.62
C HIS A 167 8.09 13.45 -13.25
N PRO A 168 8.77 14.59 -13.13
CA PRO A 168 9.46 14.94 -11.90
C PRO A 168 8.46 15.63 -10.93
N THR A 169 8.57 15.33 -9.63
CA THR A 169 7.64 15.74 -8.58
C THR A 169 8.27 15.67 -7.19
N LEU A 170 7.70 16.37 -6.21
CA LEU A 170 8.02 16.25 -4.79
C LEU A 170 7.01 15.41 -4.02
N ARG A 171 5.78 15.25 -4.56
CA ARG A 171 4.69 14.51 -3.94
C ARG A 171 3.73 13.97 -5.00
N ARG A 172 3.31 12.71 -4.85
CA ARG A 172 2.36 12.08 -5.78
C ARG A 172 1.47 11.08 -5.07
N LEU A 173 0.16 11.17 -5.30
CA LEU A 173 -0.78 10.08 -5.01
C LEU A 173 -0.49 8.94 -6.00
N LEU A 174 -0.11 7.78 -5.48
CA LEU A 174 0.24 6.60 -6.27
C LEU A 174 -1.01 5.86 -6.70
N VAL A 175 -1.08 5.56 -7.99
CA VAL A 175 -2.12 4.72 -8.58
C VAL A 175 -1.49 3.43 -9.08
N ALA A 176 -2.26 2.33 -9.06
CA ALA A 176 -1.78 1.03 -9.53
C ALA A 176 -1.22 1.14 -10.97
N GLY A 177 0.02 0.70 -11.14
CA GLY A 177 0.76 0.80 -12.40
C GLY A 177 1.85 1.86 -12.40
N ASP A 178 1.79 2.85 -11.50
CA ASP A 178 2.78 3.93 -11.41
C ASP A 178 4.20 3.39 -11.22
N SER A 179 5.15 4.03 -11.89
CA SER A 179 6.56 3.66 -11.88
C SER A 179 7.38 4.76 -11.22
N ILE A 180 7.90 4.50 -10.03
CA ILE A 180 8.74 5.44 -9.27
C ILE A 180 10.19 5.27 -9.73
N GLY A 181 10.78 6.34 -10.25
CA GLY A 181 12.15 6.41 -10.72
C GLY A 181 13.15 6.51 -9.57
N PHE A 182 14.16 5.64 -9.58
CA PHE A 182 15.22 5.62 -8.58
C PHE A 182 16.61 5.43 -9.21
N GLY A 183 17.39 6.50 -9.29
CA GLY A 183 18.66 6.51 -10.00
C GLY A 183 18.48 6.47 -11.52
N ARG A 184 19.51 6.01 -12.25
CA ARG A 184 19.49 6.02 -13.72
C ARG A 184 18.54 4.98 -14.32
N ARG A 185 18.52 3.77 -13.76
CA ARG A 185 17.78 2.60 -14.31
C ARG A 185 16.82 1.95 -13.32
N GLY A 186 16.90 2.31 -12.05
CA GLY A 186 16.01 1.75 -11.04
C GLY A 186 14.59 2.25 -11.20
N ARG A 187 13.64 1.33 -11.14
CA ARG A 187 12.20 1.59 -11.17
C ARG A 187 11.53 0.72 -10.12
N LEU A 188 10.58 1.31 -9.40
CA LEU A 188 9.69 0.63 -8.48
C LEU A 188 8.28 0.76 -9.02
N ARG A 189 7.70 -0.35 -9.50
CA ARG A 189 6.34 -0.34 -9.99
C ARG A 189 5.38 -0.57 -8.83
N PHE A 190 4.54 0.41 -8.56
CA PHE A 190 3.48 0.33 -7.56
C PHE A 190 2.30 -0.46 -8.11
N ARG A 191 1.79 -1.41 -7.32
CA ARG A 191 0.61 -2.20 -7.63
C ARG A 191 -0.28 -2.27 -6.40
N LYS A 192 -1.58 -2.08 -6.58
CA LYS A 192 -2.60 -2.36 -5.57
C LYS A 192 -3.65 -3.31 -6.18
N PRO A 193 -3.37 -4.62 -6.29
CA PRO A 193 -4.21 -5.54 -7.08
C PRO A 193 -5.57 -5.81 -6.47
N VAL A 194 -5.69 -5.70 -5.14
CA VAL A 194 -6.92 -5.95 -4.39
C VAL A 194 -7.42 -4.60 -3.84
N PRO A 195 -8.41 -3.94 -4.48
CA PRO A 195 -8.84 -2.60 -4.08
C PRO A 195 -9.33 -2.49 -2.64
N ALA A 196 -9.98 -3.55 -2.15
CA ALA A 196 -10.52 -3.65 -0.80
C ALA A 196 -9.46 -3.95 0.28
N SER A 197 -8.21 -4.21 -0.10
CA SER A 197 -7.10 -4.38 0.85
C SER A 197 -6.30 -3.09 0.93
N GLY A 198 -5.93 -2.70 2.14
CA GLY A 198 -4.99 -1.62 2.38
C GLY A 198 -3.54 -1.98 2.06
N SER A 199 -3.28 -3.20 1.57
CA SER A 199 -1.95 -3.66 1.18
C SER A 199 -1.61 -3.32 -0.27
N ALA A 200 -0.34 -3.04 -0.52
CA ALA A 200 0.19 -2.80 -1.87
C ALA A 200 1.51 -3.54 -2.10
N VAL A 201 1.92 -3.64 -3.36
CA VAL A 201 3.16 -4.30 -3.79
C VAL A 201 4.01 -3.33 -4.58
N LEU A 202 5.29 -3.23 -4.22
CA LEU A 202 6.32 -2.62 -5.04
C LEU A 202 7.08 -3.73 -5.75
N GLN A 203 7.13 -3.67 -7.08
CA GLN A 203 7.96 -4.54 -7.89
C GLN A 203 9.24 -3.82 -8.30
N LEU A 204 10.38 -4.43 -8.00
CA LEU A 204 11.70 -3.86 -8.25
C LEU A 204 12.19 -4.25 -9.65
N THR A 205 12.44 -3.25 -10.49
CA THR A 205 12.98 -3.44 -11.85
C THR A 205 14.19 -2.53 -12.04
N GLY A 206 15.34 -3.09 -12.41
CA GLY A 206 16.57 -2.31 -12.65
C GLY A 206 17.19 -1.66 -11.40
N ALA A 207 16.58 -1.86 -10.22
CA ALA A 207 17.15 -1.65 -8.89
C ALA A 207 17.09 -2.99 -8.14
N GLY A 208 18.07 -3.25 -7.30
CA GLY A 208 18.12 -4.43 -6.44
C GLY A 208 18.17 -4.02 -4.97
N LEU A 209 17.73 -4.90 -4.09
CA LEU A 209 18.17 -4.87 -2.70
C LEU A 209 19.56 -5.50 -2.61
N SER A 210 20.24 -5.35 -1.47
CA SER A 210 21.49 -6.07 -1.17
C SER A 210 21.36 -7.58 -1.41
N ARG A 211 20.19 -8.12 -1.09
CA ARG A 211 19.78 -9.48 -1.43
C ARG A 211 19.07 -9.49 -2.79
N GLN A 212 19.74 -10.01 -3.81
CA GLN A 212 19.28 -9.92 -5.20
C GLN A 212 18.08 -10.82 -5.55
N ASP A 213 17.72 -11.75 -4.66
CA ASP A 213 16.56 -12.64 -4.77
C ASP A 213 15.23 -11.94 -4.45
N ILE A 214 15.28 -10.79 -3.74
CA ILE A 214 14.08 -10.02 -3.41
C ILE A 214 13.70 -9.11 -4.58
N ARG A 215 12.59 -9.44 -5.25
CA ARG A 215 12.03 -8.66 -6.37
C ARG A 215 10.71 -7.97 -6.04
N HIS A 216 10.13 -8.32 -4.89
CA HIS A 216 8.86 -7.81 -4.43
C HIS A 216 8.97 -7.31 -3.00
N VAL A 217 8.37 -6.16 -2.75
CA VAL A 217 8.15 -5.63 -1.40
C VAL A 217 6.65 -5.47 -1.22
N ALA A 218 6.10 -6.12 -0.20
CA ALA A 218 4.72 -5.98 0.20
C ALA A 218 4.61 -4.90 1.30
N LEU A 219 3.94 -3.80 0.97
CA LEU A 219 3.51 -2.77 1.91
C LEU A 219 2.23 -3.26 2.58
N MET A 220 2.37 -4.17 3.54
CA MET A 220 1.27 -4.92 4.14
C MET A 220 0.48 -4.04 5.13
N ALA A 221 -0.84 -3.96 4.99
CA ALA A 221 -1.71 -3.37 6.01
C ALA A 221 -2.18 -4.46 6.96
N ASP A 222 -2.98 -5.36 6.41
CA ASP A 222 -3.73 -6.38 7.11
C ASP A 222 -3.38 -7.76 6.57
N SER A 223 -3.42 -7.90 5.24
CA SER A 223 -3.37 -9.21 4.58
C SER A 223 -2.77 -9.13 3.18
N LEU A 224 -2.27 -10.28 2.72
CA LEU A 224 -1.80 -10.53 1.37
C LEU A 224 -2.56 -11.73 0.81
N LEU A 225 -3.04 -11.57 -0.42
CA LEU A 225 -3.83 -12.56 -1.13
C LEU A 225 -2.97 -13.21 -2.23
N PHE A 226 -2.81 -14.51 -2.15
CA PHE A 226 -2.14 -15.36 -3.12
C PHE A 226 -3.20 -16.16 -3.87
N SER A 227 -3.17 -16.15 -5.19
CA SER A 227 -4.22 -16.76 -6.03
C SER A 227 -3.70 -17.00 -7.44
N ASN A 228 -4.47 -17.69 -8.30
CA ASN A 228 -4.12 -17.84 -9.72
C ASN A 228 -4.37 -16.56 -10.56
N GLY A 229 -4.70 -15.43 -9.93
CA GLY A 229 -4.99 -14.16 -10.58
C GLY A 229 -5.85 -13.25 -9.69
N GLY A 230 -5.72 -11.94 -9.84
CA GLY A 230 -6.48 -10.97 -9.04
C GLY A 230 -6.01 -10.78 -7.59
N GLY A 231 -5.08 -11.60 -7.09
CA GLY A 231 -4.40 -11.41 -5.81
C GLY A 231 -3.21 -10.46 -5.88
N HIS A 232 -2.63 -10.19 -4.71
CA HIS A 232 -1.37 -9.47 -4.56
C HIS A 232 -0.23 -10.18 -5.28
N PHE A 233 -0.20 -11.50 -5.17
CA PHE A 233 0.78 -12.38 -5.80
C PHE A 233 0.07 -13.52 -6.53
N SER A 234 0.60 -13.85 -7.71
CA SER A 234 0.07 -14.94 -8.53
C SER A 234 0.81 -16.22 -8.21
N VAL A 235 0.09 -17.26 -7.82
CA VAL A 235 0.63 -18.61 -7.57
C VAL A 235 -0.01 -19.55 -8.59
N ALA A 236 0.82 -20.14 -9.45
CA ALA A 236 0.36 -21.11 -10.43
C ALA A 236 -0.27 -22.32 -9.72
N ASN A 237 -1.33 -22.88 -10.29
CA ASN A 237 -2.05 -24.05 -9.75
C ASN A 237 -2.63 -23.83 -8.34
N CYS A 238 -2.86 -22.58 -7.94
CA CYS A 238 -3.54 -22.26 -6.69
C CYS A 238 -5.05 -22.52 -6.84
N GLU A 239 -5.50 -23.72 -6.45
CA GLU A 239 -6.91 -24.14 -6.54
C GLU A 239 -7.84 -23.26 -5.69
N ARG A 240 -7.34 -22.84 -4.52
CA ARG A 240 -8.07 -21.98 -3.58
C ARG A 240 -7.17 -20.83 -3.17
N PRO A 241 -7.62 -19.57 -3.24
CA PRO A 241 -6.82 -18.44 -2.81
C PRO A 241 -6.34 -18.60 -1.37
N ILE A 242 -5.13 -18.17 -1.10
CA ILE A 242 -4.47 -18.26 0.20
C ILE A 242 -4.27 -16.84 0.73
N VAL A 243 -4.58 -16.63 2.00
CA VAL A 243 -4.42 -15.35 2.68
C VAL A 243 -3.32 -15.49 3.72
N VAL A 244 -2.30 -14.65 3.62
CA VAL A 244 -1.33 -14.41 4.70
C VAL A 244 -1.73 -13.11 5.38
N PHE A 245 -1.90 -13.11 6.70
CA PHE A 245 -2.35 -11.94 7.44
C PHE A 245 -1.51 -11.73 8.71
N SER A 246 -1.44 -10.48 9.15
CA SER A 246 -0.73 -10.12 10.37
C SER A 246 -1.59 -10.48 11.59
N GLN A 247 -0.92 -10.93 12.65
CA GLN A 247 -1.54 -11.19 13.95
C GLN A 247 -0.59 -10.76 15.07
N PRO A 248 -1.07 -10.57 16.31
CA PRO A 248 -0.20 -10.30 17.44
C PRO A 248 0.92 -11.36 17.52
N GLY A 249 2.17 -10.94 17.42
CA GLY A 249 3.33 -11.83 17.51
C GLY A 249 3.75 -12.54 16.22
N GLY A 250 3.20 -12.19 15.05
CA GLY A 250 3.74 -12.68 13.77
C GLY A 250 2.73 -12.68 12.62
N TYR A 251 2.79 -13.74 11.82
CA TYR A 251 1.94 -13.92 10.65
C TYR A 251 1.18 -15.25 10.73
N ALA A 252 -0.02 -15.25 10.19
CA ALA A 252 -0.84 -16.44 10.01
C ALA A 252 -1.18 -16.62 8.52
N ILE A 253 -1.56 -17.83 8.17
CA ILE A 253 -1.90 -18.23 6.81
C ILE A 253 -3.11 -19.15 6.83
N LYS A 254 -4.00 -18.98 5.86
CA LYS A 254 -5.18 -19.84 5.68
C LYS A 254 -5.67 -19.79 4.24
N TYR A 255 -6.58 -20.69 3.86
CA TYR A 255 -7.37 -20.49 2.66
C TYR A 255 -8.37 -19.33 2.82
N ALA A 256 -8.58 -18.57 1.75
CA ALA A 256 -9.62 -17.56 1.68
C ALA A 256 -11.02 -18.20 1.79
N GLY A 257 -11.97 -17.44 2.35
CA GLY A 257 -13.35 -17.89 2.60
C GLY A 257 -13.62 -18.27 4.05
N SER A 258 -14.84 -18.76 4.31
CA SER A 258 -15.28 -19.19 5.64
C SER A 258 -14.82 -20.62 5.92
N GLY A 259 -14.17 -20.84 7.07
CA GLY A 259 -13.90 -22.18 7.61
C GLY A 259 -12.54 -22.80 7.25
N GLY A 260 -11.58 -22.03 6.73
CA GLY A 260 -10.20 -22.50 6.59
C GLY A 260 -9.48 -22.58 7.95
N GLU A 261 -8.78 -23.68 8.21
CA GLU A 261 -7.90 -23.81 9.39
C GLU A 261 -6.80 -22.73 9.32
N VAL A 262 -6.59 -22.05 10.44
CA VAL A 262 -5.57 -21.00 10.55
C VAL A 262 -4.24 -21.64 10.93
N GLY A 263 -3.31 -21.59 9.99
CA GLY A 263 -1.93 -21.93 10.21
C GLY A 263 -1.12 -20.74 10.75
N LYS A 264 -0.15 -20.99 11.62
CA LYS A 264 0.84 -19.99 12.04
C LYS A 264 2.10 -20.11 11.19
N LEU A 265 2.55 -19.00 10.62
CA LEU A 265 3.84 -18.93 9.94
C LEU A 265 4.94 -18.67 10.97
N GLU A 266 5.68 -19.72 11.34
CA GLU A 266 6.80 -19.63 12.27
C GLU A 266 8.11 -19.31 11.56
N LEU A 267 8.97 -18.55 12.23
CA LEU A 267 10.28 -18.18 11.68
C LEU A 267 11.14 -19.42 11.41
N GLY A 268 11.69 -19.49 10.21
CA GLY A 268 12.51 -20.60 9.72
C GLY A 268 11.73 -21.87 9.39
N GLN A 269 10.41 -21.90 9.59
CA GLN A 269 9.56 -23.05 9.28
C GLN A 269 8.82 -22.84 7.96
N SER A 270 8.68 -23.92 7.21
CA SER A 270 7.85 -23.95 6.02
C SER A 270 6.45 -24.45 6.36
N GLN A 271 5.44 -23.75 5.85
CA GLN A 271 4.07 -24.18 5.90
C GLN A 271 3.57 -24.49 4.49
N LEU A 272 2.90 -25.63 4.34
CA LEU A 272 2.33 -26.07 3.07
C LEU A 272 0.83 -25.81 3.08
N LEU A 273 0.33 -25.02 2.12
CA LEU A 273 -1.09 -24.94 1.83
C LEU A 273 -1.31 -25.41 0.39
N GLY A 274 -1.93 -26.59 0.28
CA GLY A 274 -2.13 -27.25 -1.01
C GLY A 274 -0.79 -27.74 -1.53
N GLN A 275 -0.37 -27.22 -2.69
CA GLN A 275 0.94 -27.53 -3.28
C GLN A 275 1.95 -26.39 -3.12
N THR A 276 1.58 -25.30 -2.44
CA THR A 276 2.43 -24.12 -2.32
C THR A 276 3.06 -24.04 -0.95
N ARG A 277 4.40 -23.98 -0.92
CA ARG A 277 5.16 -23.76 0.30
C ARG A 277 5.33 -22.27 0.59
N PHE A 278 5.17 -21.93 1.85
CA PHE A 278 5.42 -20.60 2.40
C PHE A 278 6.46 -20.73 3.51
N THR A 279 7.54 -19.96 3.45
CA THR A 279 8.57 -19.94 4.49
C THR A 279 8.77 -18.52 4.96
N LEU A 280 8.61 -18.30 6.26
CA LEU A 280 8.86 -17.00 6.86
C LEU A 280 10.28 -16.98 7.45
N ASN A 281 11.10 -16.04 7.01
CA ASN A 281 12.44 -15.84 7.53
C ASN A 281 12.58 -14.43 8.10
N GLN A 282 13.49 -14.29 9.05
CA GLN A 282 13.95 -13.00 9.51
C GLN A 282 15.23 -12.62 8.76
N ILE A 283 15.30 -11.37 8.29
CA ILE A 283 16.47 -10.84 7.60
C ILE A 283 16.88 -9.50 8.21
N ASN A 284 18.14 -9.13 7.97
CA ASN A 284 18.66 -7.82 8.29
C ASN A 284 19.15 -7.18 6.98
N LEU A 285 18.45 -6.14 6.52
CA LEU A 285 18.80 -5.43 5.29
C LEU A 285 19.93 -4.39 5.49
N SER A 286 20.30 -4.08 6.74
CA SER A 286 21.28 -3.03 7.06
C SER A 286 22.75 -3.49 7.03
N ASN A 287 23.04 -4.80 6.94
CA ASN A 287 24.40 -5.34 6.92
C ASN A 287 24.64 -6.26 5.72
N SER A 288 25.02 -5.68 4.59
CA SER A 288 25.72 -6.43 3.53
C SER A 288 26.98 -5.67 3.10
N SER A 289 27.93 -5.55 4.03
CA SER A 289 29.30 -5.15 3.72
C SER A 289 30.17 -6.40 3.77
N GLY A 290 30.42 -7.00 2.59
CA GLY A 290 31.58 -7.85 2.32
C GLY A 290 31.57 -9.27 2.88
N GLU A 291 31.24 -10.24 2.02
CA GLU A 291 32.07 -11.44 1.92
C GLU A 291 32.71 -11.42 0.53
N LYS A 292 34.05 -11.45 0.54
CA LYS A 292 34.94 -11.64 -0.61
C LYS A 292 35.21 -13.12 -0.75
#